data_AF-A0A7Y4I1E9-F1
#
_entry.id   AF-A0A7Y4I1E9-F1
#
_cell.length_a   1.000
_cell.length_b   1.000
_cell.length_c   1.000
_cell.angle_alpha   90.00
_cell.angle_beta   90.00
_cell.angle_gamma   90.00
#
_symmetry.space_group_name_H-M   'P 1'
#
loop_
_entity.id
_entity.type
_entity.pdbx_description
1 polymer ?
#
loop_
_entity_poly.entity_id
_entity_poly.type
_entity_poly.pdbx_seq_one_letter_code
_entity_poly.pdbx_strand_id
1 'polypeptide(L)'
;MNRMSGGEPPLTVMLGSHLPRNRSHGLAAVPLSPEDYDLEWDKVSLAISQARTSQNPSLVGTLAGLGMTIYAAQGFEGPPFLWSRRDAAAGAAARGELTVEEYAAFLKLMGEKGIWPES
;
A
#
# COMPACT_ATOMS: atom_id res chain seq x y z
N MET A 1 -16.89 34.70 -23.88
CA MET A 1 -17.76 33.77 -24.65
C MET A 1 -17.38 32.35 -24.23
N ASN A 2 -18.20 31.74 -23.37
CA ASN A 2 -17.96 30.44 -22.75
C ASN A 2 -18.07 29.30 -23.79
N ARG A 3 -17.07 28.43 -23.88
CA ARG A 3 -17.20 27.12 -24.53
C ARG A 3 -17.21 26.03 -23.47
N MET A 4 -18.40 25.73 -22.95
CA MET A 4 -18.69 24.42 -22.37
C MET A 4 -18.95 23.47 -23.55
N SER A 5 -17.92 22.77 -24.01
CA SER A 5 -18.11 21.65 -24.94
C SER A 5 -18.54 20.42 -24.13
N GLY A 6 -19.65 19.83 -24.56
CA GLY A 6 -20.41 18.84 -23.82
C GLY A 6 -19.65 17.56 -23.49
N GLY A 7 -20.03 16.99 -22.35
CA GLY A 7 -19.58 15.67 -21.90
C GLY A 7 -19.93 14.59 -22.93
N GLU A 8 -19.06 13.61 -23.02
CA GLU A 8 -19.20 12.48 -23.93
C GLU A 8 -20.53 11.74 -23.73
N PRO A 9 -21.13 11.20 -24.80
CA PRO A 9 -22.37 10.44 -24.67
C PRO A 9 -22.18 9.25 -23.72
N PRO A 10 -23.17 8.92 -22.86
CA PRO A 10 -23.06 7.83 -21.87
C PRO A 10 -22.64 6.48 -22.48
N LEU A 11 -23.05 6.23 -23.73
CA LEU A 11 -22.70 5.04 -24.50
C LEU A 11 -21.20 4.98 -24.84
N THR A 12 -20.56 6.12 -25.11
CA THR A 12 -19.12 6.20 -25.38
C THR A 12 -18.30 5.90 -24.13
N VAL A 13 -18.75 6.36 -22.96
CA VAL A 13 -18.14 6.06 -21.65
C VAL A 13 -18.28 4.57 -21.28
N MET A 14 -19.47 3.98 -21.51
CA MET A 14 -19.69 2.53 -21.31
C MET A 14 -18.87 1.66 -22.27
N LEU A 15 -18.70 2.07 -23.52
CA LEU A 15 -17.92 1.30 -24.50
C LEU A 15 -16.42 1.46 -24.29
N GLY A 16 -15.95 2.62 -23.81
CA GLY A 16 -14.55 2.86 -23.44
C GLY A 16 -14.06 1.97 -22.28
N SER A 17 -14.96 1.60 -21.36
CA SER A 17 -14.67 0.71 -20.22
C SER A 17 -14.60 -0.78 -20.59
N HIS A 18 -15.02 -1.16 -21.81
CA HIS A 18 -14.94 -2.53 -22.32
C HIS A 18 -13.63 -2.86 -23.03
N LEU A 19 -12.85 -1.86 -23.44
CA LEU A 19 -11.48 -2.07 -23.93
C LEU A 19 -10.57 -2.40 -22.74
N PRO A 20 -9.98 -3.61 -22.64
CA PRO A 20 -9.14 -3.98 -21.50
C PRO A 20 -7.97 -3.02 -21.28
N ARG A 21 -7.48 -2.39 -22.37
CA ARG A 21 -6.42 -1.37 -22.35
C ARG A 21 -6.86 0.03 -21.89
N ASN A 22 -8.16 0.35 -21.97
CA ASN A 22 -8.73 1.62 -21.52
C ASN A 22 -9.48 1.49 -20.19
N ARG A 23 -9.55 0.29 -19.63
CA ARG A 23 -9.80 0.15 -18.20
C ARG A 23 -8.68 0.93 -17.53
N SER A 24 -9.00 2.06 -16.91
CA SER A 24 -8.32 2.42 -15.69
C SER A 24 -8.50 1.19 -14.79
N HIS A 25 -7.52 0.28 -14.79
CA HIS A 25 -7.36 -0.64 -13.68
C HIS A 25 -7.24 0.28 -12.50
N GLY A 26 -8.36 0.52 -11.83
CA GLY A 26 -8.48 1.49 -10.77
C GLY A 26 -7.64 1.00 -9.60
N LEU A 27 -6.33 1.19 -9.71
CA LEU A 27 -5.51 1.59 -8.58
C LEU A 27 -6.07 2.96 -8.20
N ALA A 28 -7.24 2.96 -7.56
CA ALA A 28 -7.80 4.12 -6.92
C ALA A 28 -6.92 4.33 -5.69
N ALA A 29 -5.79 4.99 -5.92
CA ALA A 29 -4.88 5.35 -4.88
C ALA A 29 -5.59 6.38 -3.99
N VAL A 30 -5.76 6.05 -2.71
CA VAL A 30 -6.39 6.97 -1.75
C VAL A 30 -5.39 8.10 -1.50
N PRO A 31 -5.73 9.37 -1.73
CA PRO A 31 -4.80 10.46 -1.46
C PRO A 31 -4.47 10.49 0.04
N LEU A 32 -3.19 10.70 0.37
CA LEU A 32 -2.70 10.74 1.74
C LEU A 32 -1.81 11.98 1.90
N SER A 33 -2.15 12.86 2.83
CA SER A 33 -1.34 14.05 3.12
C SER A 33 -0.01 13.64 3.78
N PRO A 34 0.99 14.55 3.85
CA PRO A 34 2.24 14.26 4.56
C PRO A 34 2.02 13.84 6.02
N GLU A 35 1.12 14.52 6.74
CA GLU A 35 0.82 14.22 8.14
C GLU A 35 0.12 12.86 8.30
N ASP A 36 -0.82 12.56 7.41
CA ASP A 36 -1.52 11.27 7.42
C ASP A 36 -0.58 10.12 6.98
N TYR A 37 0.40 10.41 6.11
CA TYR A 37 1.43 9.46 5.72
C TYR A 37 2.31 9.04 6.90
N ASP A 38 2.81 10.01 7.67
CA ASP A 38 3.58 9.73 8.88
C ASP A 38 2.75 8.94 9.89
N LEU A 39 1.48 9.32 10.07
CA LEU A 39 0.57 8.60 10.97
C LEU A 39 0.33 7.15 10.53
N GLU A 40 0.16 6.89 9.24
CA GLU A 40 -0.01 5.55 8.71
C GLU A 40 1.26 4.70 8.81
N TRP A 41 2.42 5.33 8.68
CA TRP A 41 3.71 4.70 8.93
C TRP A 41 3.85 4.31 10.41
N ASP A 42 3.54 5.23 11.33
CA ASP A 42 3.63 5.02 12.78
C ASP A 42 2.69 3.93 13.29
N LYS A 43 1.52 3.75 12.67
CA LYS A 43 0.59 2.65 13.00
C LYS A 43 1.24 1.28 12.81
N VAL A 44 2.09 1.10 11.80
CA VAL A 44 2.82 -0.16 11.58
C VAL A 44 3.86 -0.37 12.68
N SER A 45 4.65 0.67 12.98
CA SER A 45 5.64 0.64 14.08
C SER A 45 5.01 0.34 15.44
N LEU A 46 3.84 0.93 15.71
CA LEU A 46 3.05 0.68 16.91
C LEU A 46 2.54 -0.75 16.96
N ALA A 47 2.01 -1.28 15.85
CA ALA A 47 1.55 -2.67 15.78
C ALA A 47 2.68 -3.67 16.06
N ILE A 48 3.88 -3.42 15.53
CA ILE A 48 5.07 -4.21 15.83
C ILE A 48 5.40 -4.15 17.33
N SER A 49 5.51 -2.95 17.87
CA SER A 49 5.84 -2.73 19.28
C SER A 49 4.84 -3.39 20.23
N GLN A 50 3.55 -3.30 19.93
CA GLN A 50 2.49 -3.94 20.69
C GLN A 50 2.57 -5.46 20.59
N ALA A 51 2.75 -6.03 19.39
CA ALA A 51 2.86 -7.47 19.21
C ALA A 51 4.11 -8.08 19.89
N ARG A 52 5.17 -7.30 20.10
CA ARG A 52 6.36 -7.71 20.86
C ARG A 52 6.15 -7.72 22.37
N THR A 53 5.37 -6.78 22.88
CA THR A 53 5.17 -6.56 24.33
C THR A 53 4.00 -7.35 24.89
N SER A 54 2.97 -7.55 24.08
CA SER A 54 1.87 -8.44 24.41
C SER A 54 2.27 -9.88 24.10
N GLN A 55 1.92 -10.85 24.95
CA GLN A 55 2.06 -12.30 24.66
C GLN A 55 1.09 -12.75 23.55
N ASN A 56 0.81 -11.88 22.58
CA ASN A 56 -0.23 -12.00 21.56
C ASN A 56 0.28 -12.83 20.37
N PRO A 57 -0.60 -13.58 19.70
CA PRO A 57 -0.20 -14.60 18.74
C PRO A 57 0.25 -13.96 17.44
N SER A 58 1.47 -14.31 17.01
CA SER A 58 2.04 -14.04 15.69
C SER A 58 2.01 -12.56 15.24
N LEU A 59 3.09 -11.83 15.53
CA LEU A 59 3.42 -10.53 14.91
C LEU A 59 3.14 -10.52 13.39
N VAL A 60 3.50 -11.61 12.72
CA VAL A 60 3.30 -11.80 11.27
C VAL A 60 1.81 -11.78 10.91
N GLY A 61 0.95 -12.42 11.70
CA GLY A 61 -0.49 -12.41 11.51
C GLY A 61 -1.10 -11.03 11.72
N THR A 62 -0.63 -10.29 12.74
CA THR A 62 -1.03 -8.89 12.96
C THR A 62 -0.71 -8.01 11.76
N LEU A 63 0.51 -8.10 11.24
CA LEU A 63 0.93 -7.31 10.08
C LEU A 63 0.16 -7.68 8.81
N ALA A 64 -0.05 -8.98 8.57
CA ALA A 64 -0.83 -9.45 7.42
C ALA A 64 -2.33 -9.08 7.51
N GLY A 65 -2.85 -8.87 8.72
CA GLY A 65 -4.21 -8.39 8.96
C GLY A 65 -4.39 -6.88 8.75
N LEU A 66 -3.31 -6.11 8.61
CA LEU A 66 -3.41 -4.68 8.29
C LEU A 66 -3.97 -4.49 6.87
N GLY A 67 -4.77 -3.44 6.69
CA GLY A 67 -5.29 -3.10 5.36
C GLY A 67 -4.15 -2.76 4.40
N MET A 68 -4.11 -3.39 3.24
CA MET A 68 -3.08 -3.17 2.20
C MET A 68 -3.54 -2.19 1.13
N THR A 69 -4.29 -1.17 1.56
CA THR A 69 -4.68 -0.05 0.71
C THR A 69 -3.44 0.60 0.11
N ILE A 70 -3.48 0.82 -1.20
CA ILE A 70 -2.47 1.60 -1.90
C ILE A 70 -2.91 3.06 -1.83
N TYR A 71 -2.03 3.89 -1.31
CA TYR A 71 -2.19 5.33 -1.16
C TYR A 71 -1.38 6.06 -2.23
N ALA A 72 -1.91 7.20 -2.69
CA ALA A 72 -1.11 8.21 -3.38
C ALA A 72 -0.59 9.15 -2.30
N ALA A 73 0.56 8.82 -1.75
CA ALA A 73 1.17 9.55 -0.65
C ALA A 73 1.93 10.76 -1.18
N GLN A 74 1.79 11.88 -0.48
CA GLN A 74 2.58 13.09 -0.69
C GLN A 74 3.61 13.18 0.43
N GLY A 75 4.91 13.09 0.10
CA GLY A 75 5.97 13.39 1.07
C GLY A 75 6.10 14.91 1.30
N PHE A 76 6.83 15.29 2.35
CA PHE A 76 7.16 16.70 2.63
C PHE A 76 7.89 17.38 1.48
N GLU A 77 8.73 16.62 0.77
CA GLU A 77 9.47 17.08 -0.41
C GLU A 77 9.30 16.07 -1.55
N GLY A 78 9.06 16.57 -2.76
CA GLY A 78 9.00 15.77 -3.98
C GLY A 78 7.60 15.47 -4.52
N PRO A 79 7.50 14.75 -5.65
CA PRO A 79 6.23 14.39 -6.27
C PRO A 79 5.48 13.33 -5.46
N PRO A 80 4.14 13.23 -5.59
CA PRO A 80 3.38 12.13 -5.01
C PRO A 80 3.89 10.77 -5.50
N PHE A 81 3.83 9.76 -4.64
CA PHE A 81 4.25 8.39 -4.94
C PHE A 81 3.21 7.39 -4.43
N LEU A 82 3.27 6.16 -4.96
CA LEU A 82 2.42 5.07 -4.48
C LEU A 82 3.06 4.43 -3.25
N TRP A 83 2.27 4.24 -2.21
CA TRP A 83 2.73 3.66 -0.95
C TRP A 83 1.65 2.79 -0.32
N SER A 84 2.07 1.78 0.43
CA SER A 84 1.19 0.90 1.20
C SER A 84 1.83 0.50 2.53
N ARG A 85 1.04 -0.05 3.45
CA ARG A 85 1.57 -0.56 4.73
C ARG A 85 2.58 -1.71 4.56
N ARG A 86 2.59 -2.38 3.40
CA ARG A 86 3.65 -3.33 3.02
C ARG A 86 5.01 -2.63 2.93
N ASP A 87 5.07 -1.42 2.38
CA ASP A 87 6.30 -0.65 2.26
C ASP A 87 6.82 -0.22 3.64
N ALA A 88 5.92 0.11 4.58
CA ALA A 88 6.30 0.30 5.98
C ALA A 88 6.84 -0.98 6.63
N ALA A 89 6.25 -2.15 6.37
CA ALA A 89 6.79 -3.43 6.87
C ALA A 89 8.18 -3.72 6.29
N ALA A 90 8.42 -3.40 5.01
CA ALA A 90 9.75 -3.48 4.39
C ALA A 90 10.74 -2.52 5.06
N GLY A 91 10.31 -1.29 5.35
CA GLY A 91 11.10 -0.31 6.10
C GLY A 91 11.44 -0.79 7.52
N ALA A 92 10.49 -1.43 8.20
CA ALA A 92 10.71 -2.02 9.52
C ALA A 92 11.74 -3.16 9.50
N ALA A 93 11.68 -4.02 8.47
CA ALA A 93 12.70 -5.04 8.24
C ALA A 93 14.10 -4.44 8.00
N ALA A 94 14.18 -3.38 7.17
CA ALA A 94 15.44 -2.68 6.92
C ALA A 94 16.05 -2.02 8.17
N ARG A 95 15.21 -1.60 9.12
CA ARG A 95 15.64 -1.04 10.43
C ARG A 95 15.91 -2.12 11.49
N GLY A 96 15.65 -3.39 11.21
CA GLY A 96 15.85 -4.50 12.15
C GLY A 96 14.73 -4.68 13.18
N GLU A 97 13.56 -4.07 12.99
CA GLU A 97 12.38 -4.27 13.85
C GLU A 97 11.68 -5.62 13.57
N LEU A 98 11.88 -6.13 12.34
CA LEU A 98 11.49 -7.47 11.90
C LEU A 98 12.73 -8.29 11.58
N THR A 99 12.74 -9.57 11.96
CA THR A 99 13.77 -10.49 11.46
C THR A 99 13.50 -10.85 10.01
N VAL A 100 14.51 -11.40 9.33
CA VAL A 100 14.38 -11.88 7.95
C VAL A 100 13.29 -12.94 7.83
N GLU A 101 13.19 -13.85 8.80
CA GLU A 101 12.20 -14.93 8.84
C GLU A 101 10.77 -14.38 9.00
N GLU A 102 10.59 -13.37 9.85
CA GLU A 102 9.29 -12.74 10.07
C GLU A 102 8.82 -11.95 8.86
N TYR A 103 9.72 -11.20 8.23
CA TYR A 103 9.40 -10.48 7.01
C TYR A 103 9.12 -11.44 5.85
N ALA A 104 9.90 -12.52 5.70
CA ALA A 104 9.64 -13.56 4.70
C ALA A 104 8.31 -14.28 4.94
N ALA A 105 7.96 -14.58 6.19
CA ALA A 105 6.67 -15.17 6.56
C ALA A 105 5.51 -14.21 6.26
N PHE A 106 5.69 -12.91 6.52
CA PHE A 106 4.72 -11.87 6.18
C PHE A 106 4.46 -11.82 4.66
N LEU A 107 5.51 -11.77 3.84
CA LEU A 107 5.39 -11.79 2.38
C LEU A 107 4.65 -13.04 1.89
N LYS A 108 4.95 -14.21 2.49
CA LYS A 108 4.25 -15.46 2.15
C LYS A 108 2.76 -15.40 2.48
N LEU A 109 2.36 -14.83 3.62
CA LEU A 109 0.95 -14.63 3.96
C LEU A 109 0.25 -13.64 3.02
N MET A 110 0.99 -12.64 2.52
CA MET A 110 0.52 -11.71 1.50
C MET A 110 0.35 -12.35 0.11
N GLY A 111 0.65 -13.65 -0.03
CA GLY A 111 0.58 -14.37 -1.30
C GLY A 111 1.76 -14.09 -2.22
N GLU A 112 2.82 -13.45 -1.71
CA GLU A 112 3.99 -13.13 -2.48
C GLU A 112 4.98 -14.30 -2.49
N LYS A 113 5.51 -14.58 -3.68
CA LYS A 113 6.60 -15.53 -3.84
C LYS A 113 7.91 -14.75 -3.80
N GLY A 114 8.61 -14.82 -2.68
CA GLY A 114 9.99 -14.35 -2.60
C GLY A 114 10.88 -15.19 -3.52
N ILE A 115 11.39 -14.59 -4.59
CA ILE A 115 12.50 -15.15 -5.36
C ILE A 115 13.76 -14.52 -4.77
N TRP A 116 14.36 -15.22 -3.82
CA TRP A 116 15.67 -14.84 -3.32
C TRP A 116 16.73 -15.33 -4.31
N PRO A 117 17.70 -14.49 -4.73
CA PRO A 117 18.83 -14.99 -5.50
C PRO A 117 19.55 -16.05 -4.64
N GLU A 118 19.78 -17.22 -5.21
CA GLU A 118 20.59 -18.24 -4.54
C GLU A 118 21.97 -17.66 -4.26
N SER A 119 22.41 -17.81 -3.00
CA SER A 119 23.72 -17.39 -2.48
C SER A 119 24.87 -18.16 -3.11
#